data_AF-A0A520I9W4-F1
#
_entry.id   AF-A0A520I9W4-F1
#
_cell.length_a   1.000
_cell.length_b   1.000
_cell.length_c   1.000
_cell.angle_alpha   90.00
_cell.angle_beta   90.00
_cell.angle_gamma   90.00
#
_symmetry.space_group_name_H-M   'P 1'
#
loop_
_entity.id
_entity.type
_entity.pdbx_description
1 polymer ?
#
loop_
_entity_poly.entity_id
_entity_poly.type
_entity_poly.pdbx_seq_one_letter_code
_entity_poly.pdbx_strand_id
1 'polypeptide(L)'
;MQESLILFYCLLFIVAFLYASVGHGGASGYLALMAIFAISPAVMKPTALLLNLFVSSTSFIQFYRGNYFKWKTFWPFALASIPLSFLGGTMAIESSVYKKILGLLLLIPVIRFFFFDNT
;
A
#
# COMPACT_ATOMS: atom_id res chain seq x y z
N MET A 1 -14.81 2.46 -26.33
CA MET A 1 -14.41 3.32 -25.19
C MET A 1 -15.24 3.02 -23.94
N GLN A 2 -16.58 2.99 -24.03
CA GLN A 2 -17.47 2.68 -22.90
C GLN A 2 -17.19 1.30 -22.24
N GLU A 3 -17.01 0.24 -23.05
CA GLU A 3 -16.75 -1.12 -22.55
C GLU A 3 -15.45 -1.24 -21.74
N SER A 4 -14.40 -0.52 -22.18
CA SER A 4 -13.11 -0.47 -21.48
C SER A 4 -13.24 0.19 -20.10
N LEU A 5 -14.06 1.23 -19.97
CA LEU A 5 -14.30 1.88 -18.67
C LEU A 5 -15.08 0.98 -17.71
N ILE A 6 -16.10 0.28 -18.20
CA ILE A 6 -16.87 -0.68 -17.38
C ILE A 6 -15.94 -1.78 -16.87
N LEU A 7 -15.13 -2.37 -17.77
CA LEU A 7 -14.14 -3.39 -17.41
C LEU A 7 -13.14 -2.85 -16.38
N PHE A 8 -12.63 -1.64 -16.56
CA PHE A 8 -11.71 -1.00 -15.61
C PHE A 8 -12.32 -0.89 -14.21
N TYR A 9 -13.54 -0.37 -14.08
CA TYR A 9 -14.18 -0.22 -12.77
C TYR A 9 -14.50 -1.56 -12.12
N CYS A 10 -14.93 -2.56 -12.88
CA CYS A 10 -15.14 -3.91 -12.36
C CYS A 10 -13.83 -4.52 -11.84
N LEU A 11 -12.74 -4.42 -12.61
CA LEU A 11 -11.42 -4.91 -12.17
C LEU A 11 -10.90 -4.14 -10.97
N LEU A 12 -11.07 -2.81 -10.95
CA LEU A 12 -10.64 -1.98 -9.83
C LEU A 12 -11.38 -2.38 -8.54
N PHE A 13 -12.69 -2.63 -8.64
CA PHE A 13 -13.49 -3.12 -7.52
C PHE A 13 -13.01 -4.49 -7.03
N ILE A 14 -12.76 -5.44 -7.94
CA ILE A 14 -12.26 -6.78 -7.60
C ILE A 14 -10.91 -6.69 -6.90
N VAL A 15 -9.96 -5.91 -7.44
CA VAL A 15 -8.64 -5.70 -6.84
C VAL A 15 -8.79 -5.09 -5.45
N ALA A 16 -9.63 -4.05 -5.30
CA ALA A 16 -9.83 -3.40 -4.01
C ALA A 16 -10.44 -4.34 -2.97
N PHE A 17 -11.43 -5.12 -3.37
CA PHE A 17 -12.07 -6.12 -2.52
C PHE A 17 -11.08 -7.19 -2.04
N LEU A 18 -10.28 -7.75 -2.96
CA LEU A 18 -9.29 -8.77 -2.63
C LEU A 18 -8.23 -8.25 -1.66
N TYR A 19 -7.71 -7.05 -1.90
CA TYR A 19 -6.73 -6.44 -0.99
C TYR A 19 -7.32 -6.10 0.38
N ALA A 20 -8.55 -5.58 0.43
CA ALA A 20 -9.27 -5.33 1.67
C ALA A 20 -9.47 -6.60 2.50
N SER A 21 -9.74 -7.73 1.83
CA SER A 21 -9.98 -9.03 2.50
C SER A 21 -8.78 -9.54 3.29
N VAL A 22 -7.56 -9.22 2.85
CA VAL A 22 -6.31 -9.56 3.54
C VAL A 22 -5.86 -8.43 4.49
N GLY A 23 -6.55 -7.28 4.48
CA GLY A 23 -6.24 -6.12 5.32
C GLY A 23 -5.17 -5.19 4.74
N HIS A 24 -4.84 -5.30 3.45
CA HIS A 24 -3.85 -4.46 2.78
C HIS A 24 -4.50 -3.36 1.94
N GLY A 25 -3.85 -2.20 1.83
CA GLY A 25 -4.38 -1.04 1.10
C GLY A 25 -4.56 -1.21 -0.41
N GLY A 26 -3.81 -2.10 -1.08
CA GLY A 26 -3.97 -2.38 -2.53
C GLY A 26 -3.13 -1.58 -3.50
N ALA A 27 -2.15 -0.81 -3.01
CA ALA A 27 -1.34 0.14 -3.77
C ALA A 27 -0.82 -0.40 -5.11
N SER A 28 -0.14 -1.55 -5.07
CA SER A 28 0.46 -2.16 -6.26
C SER A 28 -0.57 -2.62 -7.29
N GLY A 29 -1.73 -3.11 -6.84
CA GLY A 29 -2.78 -3.61 -7.72
C GLY A 29 -3.44 -2.49 -8.54
N TYR A 30 -3.80 -1.38 -7.88
CA TYR A 30 -4.40 -0.24 -8.59
C TYR A 30 -3.41 0.43 -9.54
N LEU A 31 -2.15 0.58 -9.11
CA LEU A 31 -1.11 1.15 -9.97
C LEU A 31 -0.87 0.28 -11.22
N ALA A 32 -0.83 -1.05 -11.07
CA ALA A 32 -0.70 -1.96 -12.21
C ALA A 32 -1.90 -1.87 -13.16
N LEU A 33 -3.13 -1.88 -12.62
CA LEU A 33 -4.34 -1.74 -13.43
C LEU A 33 -4.37 -0.39 -14.17
N MET A 34 -4.10 0.71 -13.47
CA MET A 34 -4.07 2.05 -14.08
C MET A 34 -2.97 2.18 -15.15
N ALA A 35 -1.83 1.51 -14.98
CA ALA A 35 -0.77 1.46 -15.99
C ALA A 35 -1.20 0.69 -17.26
N ILE A 36 -1.89 -0.44 -17.11
CA ILE A 36 -2.43 -1.24 -18.24
C ILE A 36 -3.43 -0.41 -19.06
N PHE A 37 -4.27 0.39 -18.39
CA PHE A 37 -5.23 1.28 -19.02
C PHE A 37 -4.63 2.65 -19.42
N ALA A 38 -3.30 2.79 -19.39
CA ALA A 38 -2.54 3.98 -19.81
C ALA A 38 -2.98 5.28 -19.12
N ILE A 39 -3.40 5.21 -17.84
CA ILE A 39 -3.71 6.40 -17.04
C ILE A 39 -2.43 7.20 -16.77
N SER A 40 -2.51 8.52 -16.90
CA SER A 40 -1.35 9.39 -16.71
C SER A 40 -0.80 9.30 -15.28
N PRO A 41 0.53 9.33 -15.06
CA PRO A 41 1.12 9.26 -13.72
C PRO A 41 0.65 10.35 -12.76
N ALA A 42 0.27 11.52 -13.29
CA ALA A 42 -0.23 12.66 -12.53
C ALA A 42 -1.59 12.36 -11.86
N VAL A 43 -2.45 11.55 -12.49
CA VAL A 43 -3.73 11.11 -11.91
C VAL A 43 -3.57 9.79 -11.16
N MET A 44 -2.75 8.88 -11.68
CA MET A 44 -2.53 7.56 -11.13
C MET A 44 -2.07 7.58 -9.66
N LYS A 45 -1.08 8.42 -9.32
CA LYS A 45 -0.52 8.51 -7.96
C LYS A 45 -1.56 8.97 -6.91
N PRO A 46 -2.22 10.14 -7.06
CA PRO A 46 -3.19 10.60 -6.07
C PRO A 46 -4.41 9.67 -5.98
N THR A 47 -4.87 9.10 -7.10
CA THR A 47 -5.99 8.15 -7.08
C THR A 47 -5.63 6.87 -6.32
N ALA A 48 -4.44 6.29 -6.56
CA ALA A 48 -3.98 5.11 -5.81
C ALA A 48 -3.87 5.40 -4.30
N LEU A 49 -3.41 6.59 -3.93
CA LEU A 49 -3.25 6.99 -2.54
C LEU A 49 -4.60 7.15 -1.82
N LEU A 50 -5.59 7.75 -2.50
CA LEU A 50 -6.94 7.89 -1.98
C LEU A 50 -7.62 6.52 -1.81
N LEU A 51 -7.51 5.64 -2.80
CA LEU A 51 -8.04 4.27 -2.74
C LEU A 51 -7.39 3.46 -1.60
N ASN A 52 -6.07 3.57 -1.44
CA ASN A 52 -5.35 2.93 -0.33
C ASN A 52 -5.87 3.39 1.02
N LEU A 53 -6.08 4.70 1.19
CA LEU A 53 -6.57 5.25 2.45
C LEU A 53 -7.99 4.73 2.74
N PHE A 54 -8.85 4.69 1.73
CA PHE A 54 -10.21 4.18 1.85
C PHE A 54 -10.22 2.69 2.25
N VAL A 55 -9.52 1.84 1.50
CA VAL A 55 -9.48 0.39 1.77
C VAL A 55 -8.77 0.06 3.08
N SER A 56 -7.67 0.73 3.41
CA SER A 56 -7.00 0.50 4.70
C SER A 56 -7.86 0.96 5.88
N SER A 57 -8.65 2.02 5.69
CA SER A 57 -9.58 2.50 6.73
C SER A 57 -10.70 1.50 7.02
N THR A 58 -11.22 0.80 6.00
CA THR A 58 -12.26 -0.22 6.23
C THR A 58 -11.70 -1.38 7.05
N SER A 59 -10.50 -1.87 6.71
CA SER A 59 -9.80 -2.90 7.48
C SER A 59 -9.49 -2.43 8.92
N PHE A 60 -9.05 -1.18 9.08
CA PHE A 60 -8.81 -0.58 10.39
C PHE A 60 -10.08 -0.50 11.25
N ILE A 61 -11.20 -0.04 10.68
CA ILE A 61 -12.48 0.05 11.40
C ILE A 61 -12.92 -1.33 11.87
N GLN A 62 -12.80 -2.36 11.02
CA GLN A 62 -13.15 -3.73 11.40
C GLN A 62 -12.26 -4.26 12.54
N PHE A 63 -10.95 -4.01 12.47
CA PHE A 63 -10.00 -4.40 13.53
C PHE A 63 -10.26 -3.66 14.85
N TYR A 64 -10.62 -2.38 14.76
CA TYR A 64 -11.00 -1.55 15.90
C TYR A 64 -12.28 -2.07 16.57
N ARG A 65 -13.33 -2.34 15.77
CA ARG A 65 -14.59 -2.92 16.25
C ARG A 65 -14.41 -4.32 16.86
N GLY A 66 -13.42 -5.07 16.39
CA GLY A 66 -13.03 -6.36 16.95
C GLY A 66 -12.27 -6.29 18.28
N ASN A 67 -12.04 -5.10 18.85
CA ASN A 67 -11.26 -4.88 20.08
C ASN A 67 -9.80 -5.41 20.01
N TYR A 68 -9.26 -5.62 18.81
CA TYR A 68 -7.88 -6.06 18.63
C TYR A 68 -6.87 -4.91 18.63
N PHE A 69 -7.36 -3.66 18.66
CA PHE A 69 -6.52 -2.47 18.54
C PHE A 69 -5.79 -2.12 19.84
N LYS A 70 -4.45 -2.09 19.79
CA LYS A 70 -3.58 -1.81 20.94
C LYS A 70 -3.06 -0.37 20.90
N TRP A 71 -3.76 0.54 21.58
CA TRP A 71 -3.41 1.96 21.64
C TRP A 71 -1.99 2.26 22.14
N LYS A 72 -1.50 1.50 23.14
CA LYS A 72 -0.15 1.67 23.68
C LYS A 72 0.96 1.44 22.65
N THR A 73 0.73 0.49 21.73
CA THR A 73 1.69 0.17 20.67
C THR A 73 1.51 1.11 19.48
N PHE A 74 0.28 1.54 19.19
CA PHE A 74 -0.01 2.43 18.06
C PHE A 74 0.71 3.78 18.14
N TRP A 75 0.65 4.46 19.28
CA TRP A 75 1.18 5.82 19.41
C TRP A 75 2.68 5.97 19.08
N PRO A 76 3.59 5.12 19.61
CA PRO A 76 5.00 5.15 19.23
C PRO A 76 5.22 5.00 17.73
N PHE A 77 4.50 4.07 17.08
CA PHE A 77 4.62 3.86 15.65
C PHE A 77 4.05 5.04 14.86
N ALA A 78 2.87 5.55 15.21
CA ALA A 78 2.24 6.66 14.50
C ALA A 78 3.07 7.95 14.58
N LEU A 79 3.58 8.29 15.77
CA LEU A 79 4.37 9.49 15.99
C LEU A 79 5.73 9.44 15.29
N ALA A 80 6.34 8.26 15.16
CA ALA A 80 7.58 8.10 14.41
C ALA A 80 7.34 8.01 12.89
N SER A 81 6.33 7.24 12.46
CA SER A 81 6.12 6.90 11.06
C SER A 81 5.61 8.06 10.23
N ILE A 82 4.68 8.86 10.75
CA ILE A 82 4.07 9.97 10.00
C ILE A 82 5.12 11.02 9.58
N PRO A 83 5.91 11.61 10.50
CA PRO A 83 6.91 12.62 10.13
C PRO A 83 8.04 12.04 9.29
N LEU A 84 8.53 10.82 9.60
CA LEU A 84 9.60 10.20 8.82
C LEU A 84 9.13 9.81 7.40
N SER A 85 7.87 9.37 7.24
CA SER A 85 7.30 9.11 5.92
C SER A 85 7.12 10.40 5.11
N PHE A 86 6.79 11.52 5.76
CA PHE A 86 6.70 12.81 5.09
C PHE A 86 8.07 13.31 4.64
N LEU A 87 9.08 13.22 5.51
CA LEU A 87 10.46 13.56 5.17
C LEU A 87 10.96 12.67 4.03
N GLY A 88 10.82 11.35 4.15
CA GLY A 88 11.23 10.41 3.10
C GLY A 88 10.47 10.61 1.77
N GLY A 89 9.19 11.01 1.83
CA GLY A 89 8.37 11.27 0.65
C GLY A 89 8.70 12.57 -0.08
N THR A 90 9.28 13.56 0.61
CA THR A 90 9.72 14.83 0.01
C THR A 90 11.16 14.77 -0.53
N MET A 91 11.94 13.75 -0.15
CA MET A 91 13.28 13.52 -0.67
C MET A 91 13.26 13.06 -2.14
N ALA A 92 13.84 13.86 -3.04
CA ALA A 92 14.10 13.44 -4.41
C ALA A 92 15.38 12.60 -4.47
N ILE A 93 15.23 11.27 -4.38
CA ILE A 93 16.35 10.32 -4.46
C ILE A 93 16.51 9.84 -5.91
N GLU A 94 17.76 9.75 -6.38
CA GLU A 94 18.07 9.17 -7.68
C GLU A 94 17.55 7.72 -7.77
N SER A 95 16.88 7.37 -8.88
CA SER A 95 16.22 6.07 -9.05
C SER A 95 17.15 4.86 -8.84
N SER A 96 18.43 4.98 -9.24
CA SER A 96 19.45 3.95 -9.06
C SER A 96 19.72 3.68 -7.57
N VAL A 97 19.90 4.75 -6.78
CA VAL A 97 20.16 4.67 -5.34
C VAL A 97 18.94 4.12 -4.61
N TYR A 98 17.74 4.60 -4.94
CA TYR A 98 16.49 4.09 -4.36
C TYR A 98 16.34 2.58 -4.54
N LYS A 99 16.54 2.07 -5.77
CA LYS A 99 16.42 0.64 -6.07
C LYS A 99 17.45 -0.21 -5.31
N LYS A 100 18.69 0.27 -5.17
CA LYS A 100 19.73 -0.42 -4.40
C LYS A 100 19.37 -0.52 -2.91
N ILE A 101 18.93 0.59 -2.32
CA ILE A 101 18.51 0.63 -0.91
C ILE A 101 17.30 -0.30 -0.71
N LEU A 102 16.28 -0.18 -1.56
CA LEU A 102 15.09 -1.02 -1.48
C LEU A 102 15.44 -2.52 -1.58
N GLY A 103 16.27 -2.90 -2.55
CA GLY A 103 16.73 -4.27 -2.73
C GLY A 103 17.46 -4.81 -1.50
N LEU A 104 18.36 -4.02 -0.91
CA LEU A 104 19.09 -4.39 0.29
C LEU A 104 18.17 -4.55 1.50
N LEU A 105 17.20 -3.65 1.68
CA LEU A 105 16.20 -3.75 2.75
C LEU A 105 15.29 -4.98 2.59
N LEU A 106 14.97 -5.38 1.36
CA LEU A 106 14.17 -6.58 1.08
C LEU A 106 14.92 -7.89 1.38
N LEU A 107 16.25 -7.89 1.50
CA LEU A 107 16.98 -9.07 1.96
C LEU A 107 16.64 -9.42 3.42
N ILE A 108 16.30 -8.43 4.25
CA ILE A 108 15.95 -8.65 5.66
C ILE A 108 14.72 -9.58 5.80
N PRO A 109 13.54 -9.29 5.21
CA PRO A 109 12.40 -10.20 5.28
C PRO A 109 12.66 -11.53 4.57
N VAL A 110 13.48 -11.56 3.51
CA VAL A 110 13.89 -12.83 2.87
C VAL A 110 14.65 -13.71 3.86
N ILE A 111 15.67 -13.19 4.53
CA ILE A 111 16.43 -13.94 5.55
C ILE A 111 15.48 -14.38 6.68
N ARG A 112 14.59 -13.50 7.13
CA ARG A 112 13.61 -13.85 8.15
C ARG A 112 12.74 -15.04 7.74
N PHE A 113 12.15 -15.00 6.55
CA PHE A 113 11.24 -16.07 6.09
C PHE A 113 11.95 -17.39 5.79
N PHE A 114 13.22 -17.38 5.38
CA PHE A 114 13.97 -18.60 5.10
C PHE A 114 14.58 -19.26 6.34
N PHE A 115 14.98 -18.47 7.35
CA PHE A 115 15.78 -18.97 8.48
C PHE A 115 15.08 -18.92 9.83
N PHE A 116 13.95 -18.23 9.97
CA PHE A 116 13.20 -18.18 11.22
C PHE A 116 11.82 -18.81 11.03
N ASP A 117 11.58 -19.90 11.75
CA ASP A 117 10.28 -20.54 11.80
C ASP A 117 9.27 -19.63 12.49
N ASN A 118 8.07 -19.51 11.91
CA ASN A 118 6.93 -18.82 12.51
C ASN A 118 6.34 -19.70 13.63
N THR A 119 6.99 -19.71 14.81
CA THR A 119 6.37 -20.19 16.06
C THR A 119 5.54 -19.11 16.72
#